data_AF-A0A6G0VJ76-F1
#
_entry.id   AF-A0A6G0VJ76-F1
#
_cell.length_a   1.000
_cell.length_b   1.000
_cell.length_c   1.000
_cell.angle_alpha   90.00
_cell.angle_beta   90.00
_cell.angle_gamma   90.00
#
_symmetry.space_group_name_H-M   'P 1'
#
loop_
_entity.id
_entity.type
_entity.pdbx_description
1 polymer ?
#
loop_
_entity_poly.entity_id
_entity_poly.type
_entity_poly.pdbx_seq_one_letter_code
_entity_poly.pdbx_strand_id
1 'polypeptide(L)'
;MKRSLPSQSSIFNFFHKKTNQTELDSELITTEEVQCASTTENGAIESTVDLPELRDIGRYVDVRITDDKFKYDLLKNPWLPPSNYNFPIVSKRKLKFQISWLTRFSWLVYSKQLEGALCKVCVLFSNECTGKGSNQKVGALVSKPFIKWKDALECFKLHSNAEYHKLSVIRVDEFLKIIDNKKPDISIAIDSAHKKIVLENRAKLVPIIETIIFCGRQEVSLRGDNDSRPIFSCSADNNDGNFRSLLRFRAPSEDLILKDHLENSAANAVYISPLIQNELIHICGASIQTQ
;
A
#
# COMPACT_ATOMS: atom_id res chain seq x y z
N MET A 1 43.27 -16.36 16.25
CA MET A 1 41.88 -15.86 16.22
C MET A 1 41.22 -16.33 14.94
N LYS A 2 40.37 -17.36 15.00
CA LYS A 2 39.61 -17.85 13.84
C LYS A 2 38.44 -16.89 13.61
N ARG A 3 38.47 -16.13 12.51
CA ARG A 3 37.30 -15.34 12.06
C ARG A 3 36.28 -16.31 11.47
N SER A 4 35.10 -16.37 12.05
CA SER A 4 33.94 -17.06 11.47
C SER A 4 33.53 -16.33 10.18
N LEU A 5 33.52 -17.05 9.06
CA LEU A 5 32.91 -16.59 7.83
C LEU A 5 31.39 -16.44 8.04
N PRO A 6 30.76 -15.36 7.55
CA PRO A 6 29.31 -15.22 7.60
C PRO A 6 28.67 -16.29 6.71
N SER A 7 27.66 -17.00 7.21
CA SER A 7 26.93 -18.02 6.46
C SER A 7 26.34 -17.38 5.20
N GLN A 8 26.85 -17.76 4.03
CA GLN A 8 26.22 -17.39 2.77
C GLN A 8 24.83 -18.02 2.74
N SER A 9 23.79 -17.19 2.59
CA SER A 9 22.43 -17.64 2.37
C SER A 9 22.38 -18.39 1.04
N SER A 10 22.30 -19.71 1.09
CA SER A 10 22.16 -20.57 -0.09
C SER A 10 20.78 -20.43 -0.72
N ILE A 11 20.68 -20.49 -2.06
CA ILE A 11 19.40 -20.44 -2.76
C ILE A 11 18.49 -21.63 -2.39
N PHE A 12 19.07 -22.74 -1.91
CA PHE A 12 18.32 -23.90 -1.41
C PHE A 12 17.31 -23.52 -0.34
N ASN A 13 17.66 -22.57 0.53
CA ASN A 13 16.80 -22.13 1.63
C ASN A 13 15.50 -21.48 1.13
N PHE A 14 15.44 -21.02 -0.12
CA PHE A 14 14.24 -20.43 -0.73
C PHE A 14 13.29 -21.46 -1.34
N PHE A 15 13.79 -22.64 -1.73
CA PHE A 15 12.99 -23.69 -2.38
C PHE A 15 12.51 -24.77 -1.41
N HIS A 16 12.95 -24.75 -0.15
CA HIS A 16 12.32 -25.54 0.91
C HIS A 16 10.91 -24.99 1.18
N LYS A 17 9.93 -25.59 0.51
CA LYS A 17 8.50 -25.47 0.83
C LYS A 17 8.36 -25.75 2.34
N LYS A 18 7.89 -24.78 3.13
CA LYS A 18 7.37 -25.07 4.47
C LYS A 18 6.20 -26.04 4.26
N THR A 19 6.41 -27.30 4.55
CA THR A 19 5.36 -28.31 4.66
C THR A 19 4.52 -27.94 5.87
N ASN A 20 3.51 -27.10 5.67
CA ASN A 20 2.34 -27.12 6.53
C ASN A 20 1.37 -28.11 5.90
N GLN A 21 1.28 -29.25 6.56
CA GLN A 21 0.34 -30.31 6.30
C GLN A 21 -1.06 -29.83 6.68
N THR A 22 -1.93 -29.65 5.68
CA THR A 22 -3.37 -29.93 5.75
C THR A 22 -3.92 -29.95 4.31
N GLU A 23 -4.02 -31.16 3.78
CA GLU A 23 -5.14 -31.67 2.93
C GLU A 23 -6.50 -31.09 3.41
N LEU A 24 -7.56 -30.85 2.63
CA LEU A 24 -8.10 -31.14 1.29
C LEU A 24 -9.05 -29.93 0.99
N ASP A 25 -9.57 -29.58 -0.20
CA ASP A 25 -9.96 -30.34 -1.37
C ASP A 25 -10.11 -29.39 -2.57
N SER A 26 -10.13 -30.00 -3.74
CA SER A 26 -10.34 -29.38 -5.05
C SER A 26 -11.83 -29.24 -5.30
N GLU A 27 -12.32 -28.07 -5.76
CA GLU A 27 -13.38 -28.05 -6.78
C GLU A 27 -13.53 -26.67 -7.44
N LEU A 28 -14.02 -26.77 -8.67
CA LEU A 28 -14.11 -25.79 -9.75
C LEU A 28 -15.56 -25.29 -9.82
N ILE A 29 -15.76 -24.14 -10.48
CA ILE A 29 -16.99 -23.72 -11.21
C ILE A 29 -17.97 -22.72 -10.52
N THR A 30 -18.16 -21.62 -11.26
CA THR A 30 -19.29 -20.69 -11.46
C THR A 30 -19.74 -19.66 -10.42
N THR A 31 -19.79 -18.44 -10.98
CA THR A 31 -20.77 -17.36 -10.80
C THR A 31 -22.20 -17.83 -10.54
N GLU A 32 -22.82 -17.29 -9.49
CA GLU A 32 -24.19 -16.74 -9.53
C GLU A 32 -24.49 -15.92 -8.27
N GLU A 33 -25.32 -14.89 -8.45
CA GLU A 33 -25.83 -13.96 -7.45
C GLU A 33 -26.78 -14.64 -6.46
N VAL A 34 -26.72 -14.32 -5.16
CA VAL A 34 -27.90 -14.45 -4.27
C VAL A 34 -27.88 -13.36 -3.18
N GLN A 35 -29.03 -12.73 -3.04
CA GLN A 35 -29.43 -11.72 -2.06
C GLN A 35 -30.08 -12.34 -0.81
N CYS A 36 -29.92 -11.67 0.34
CA CYS A 36 -30.74 -11.67 1.58
C CYS A 36 -31.15 -13.00 2.25
N ALA A 37 -30.82 -13.15 3.54
CA ALA A 37 -31.76 -12.88 4.63
C ALA A 37 -31.11 -13.13 6.01
N SER A 38 -31.63 -12.39 6.98
CA SER A 38 -31.25 -12.21 8.37
C SER A 38 -31.41 -13.45 9.28
N THR A 39 -30.59 -13.52 10.33
CA THR A 39 -31.08 -13.94 11.65
C THR A 39 -30.46 -13.06 12.73
N THR A 40 -31.34 -12.44 13.48
CA THR A 40 -31.12 -11.42 14.50
C THR A 40 -30.90 -12.09 15.86
N GLU A 41 -29.90 -11.65 16.62
CA GLU A 41 -29.98 -11.58 18.08
C GLU A 41 -29.39 -10.25 18.59
N ASN A 42 -30.29 -9.26 18.62
CA ASN A 42 -30.50 -8.23 19.64
C ASN A 42 -29.33 -7.81 20.56
N GLY A 43 -28.78 -6.64 20.24
CA GLY A 43 -28.40 -5.62 21.21
C GLY A 43 -29.03 -4.30 20.77
N ALA A 44 -30.25 -4.03 21.24
CA ALA A 44 -31.07 -2.91 20.81
C ALA A 44 -30.47 -1.55 21.18
N ILE A 45 -30.25 -0.70 20.18
CA ILE A 45 -30.44 0.75 20.30
C ILE A 45 -31.39 1.14 19.19
N GLU A 46 -32.68 1.04 19.50
CA GLU A 46 -33.73 1.68 18.73
C GLU A 46 -33.65 3.18 19.05
N SER A 47 -33.25 3.99 18.08
CA SER A 47 -33.58 5.41 18.11
C SER A 47 -33.82 5.88 16.68
N THR A 48 -35.04 6.33 16.45
CA THR A 48 -35.54 7.02 15.27
C THR A 48 -34.77 8.33 15.07
N VAL A 49 -33.52 8.24 14.63
CA VAL A 49 -32.73 9.44 14.30
C VAL A 49 -32.98 9.75 12.84
N ASP A 50 -33.53 10.94 12.60
CA ASP A 50 -33.68 11.54 11.29
C ASP A 50 -32.37 11.43 10.50
N LEU A 51 -32.40 10.86 9.29
CA LEU A 51 -31.23 10.60 8.42
C LEU A 51 -30.26 11.81 8.29
N PRO A 52 -30.72 13.08 8.32
CA PRO A 52 -29.83 14.25 8.31
C PRO A 52 -29.02 14.44 9.60
N GLU A 53 -29.53 14.08 10.78
CA GLU A 53 -28.84 14.32 12.05
C GLU A 53 -27.65 13.38 12.26
N LEU A 54 -27.68 12.19 11.64
CA LEU A 54 -26.53 11.27 11.58
C LEU A 54 -25.33 11.89 10.85
N ARG A 55 -25.56 12.88 9.99
CA ARG A 55 -24.52 13.57 9.22
C ARG A 55 -23.95 14.80 9.94
N ASP A 56 -24.38 15.06 11.18
CA ASP A 56 -23.78 16.08 12.03
C ASP A 56 -22.39 15.61 12.50
N ILE A 57 -21.35 16.29 12.02
CA ILE A 57 -19.95 15.97 12.33
C ILE A 57 -19.63 16.09 13.82
N GLY A 58 -20.39 16.89 14.58
CA GLY A 58 -20.23 16.99 16.02
C GLY A 58 -20.41 15.67 16.75
N ARG A 59 -21.17 14.73 16.19
CA ARG A 59 -21.36 13.38 16.76
C ARG A 59 -20.10 12.53 16.74
N TYR A 60 -19.17 12.86 15.86
CA TYR A 60 -17.96 12.06 15.61
C TYR A 60 -16.69 12.76 16.09
N VAL A 61 -16.83 13.84 16.87
CA VAL A 61 -15.70 14.41 17.59
C VAL A 61 -15.17 13.36 18.57
N ASP A 62 -13.88 13.08 18.50
CA ASP A 62 -13.18 12.04 19.28
C ASP A 62 -13.68 10.59 19.03
N VAL A 63 -14.44 10.36 17.95
CA VAL A 63 -14.89 9.01 17.53
C VAL A 63 -14.13 8.57 16.28
N ARG A 64 -13.55 7.37 16.32
CA ARG A 64 -12.92 6.78 15.13
C ARG A 64 -13.96 6.12 14.25
N ILE A 65 -14.10 6.63 13.04
CA ILE A 65 -14.96 6.04 11.99
C ILE A 65 -14.12 5.07 11.17
N THR A 66 -14.53 3.79 11.20
CA THR A 66 -13.91 2.68 10.46
C THR A 66 -14.55 2.41 9.11
N ASP A 67 -15.83 2.75 8.92
CA ASP A 67 -16.50 2.61 7.63
C ASP A 67 -16.14 3.76 6.68
N ASP A 68 -15.38 3.45 5.64
CA ASP A 68 -14.94 4.40 4.63
C ASP A 68 -16.11 4.97 3.82
N LYS A 69 -17.17 4.19 3.55
CA LYS A 69 -18.35 4.70 2.82
C LYS A 69 -19.06 5.76 3.62
N PHE A 70 -19.28 5.51 4.91
CA PHE A 70 -19.88 6.50 5.80
C PHE A 70 -18.99 7.74 5.98
N LYS A 71 -17.67 7.55 6.11
CA LYS A 71 -16.70 8.65 6.18
C LYS A 71 -16.70 9.53 4.93
N TYR A 72 -16.86 8.91 3.75
CA TYR A 72 -17.04 9.61 2.48
C TYR A 72 -18.34 10.43 2.46
N ASP A 73 -19.45 9.85 2.91
CA ASP A 73 -20.74 10.55 2.98
C ASP A 73 -20.67 11.77 3.91
N LEU A 74 -20.03 11.66 5.08
CA LEU A 74 -19.80 12.80 6.00
C LEU A 74 -18.95 13.91 5.38
N LEU A 75 -18.00 13.58 4.51
CA LEU A 75 -17.17 14.57 3.82
C LEU A 75 -17.96 15.32 2.73
N LYS A 76 -18.71 14.58 1.90
CA LYS A 76 -19.42 15.11 0.74
C LYS A 76 -20.76 15.75 1.09
N ASN A 77 -21.50 15.10 1.98
CA ASN A 77 -22.86 15.46 2.36
C ASN A 77 -22.99 15.65 3.89
N PRO A 78 -22.18 16.53 4.52
CA PRO A 78 -22.37 16.82 5.94
C PRO A 78 -23.73 17.46 6.17
N TRP A 79 -24.26 17.34 7.39
CA TRP A 79 -25.42 18.14 7.79
C TRP A 79 -25.07 19.63 7.69
N LEU A 80 -25.96 20.39 7.04
CA LEU A 80 -25.84 21.83 6.92
C LEU A 80 -27.11 22.48 7.50
N PRO A 81 -26.97 23.58 8.27
CA PRO A 81 -28.12 24.29 8.77
C PRO A 81 -28.93 24.90 7.60
N PRO A 82 -30.27 24.80 7.62
CA PRO A 82 -31.11 25.44 6.60
C PRO A 82 -31.00 26.97 6.69
N SER A 83 -31.40 27.68 5.63
CA SER A 83 -31.26 29.14 5.55
C SER A 83 -32.01 29.91 6.65
N ASN A 84 -33.07 29.34 7.20
CA ASN A 84 -33.87 29.88 8.29
C ASN A 84 -33.44 29.39 9.68
N TYR A 85 -32.29 28.73 9.80
CA TYR A 85 -31.80 28.19 11.06
C TYR A 85 -31.50 29.30 12.09
N ASN A 86 -32.00 29.11 13.31
CA ASN A 86 -31.79 30.04 14.41
C ASN A 86 -30.52 29.68 15.20
N PHE A 87 -29.41 30.35 14.89
CA PHE A 87 -28.15 30.14 15.59
C PHE A 87 -28.17 30.70 17.03
N PRO A 88 -27.67 29.95 18.04
CA PRO A 88 -27.54 30.40 19.42
C PRO A 88 -26.69 31.67 19.56
N ILE A 89 -27.08 32.51 20.51
CA ILE A 89 -26.39 33.76 20.84
C ILE A 89 -25.48 33.52 22.04
N VAL A 90 -24.17 33.51 21.82
CA VAL A 90 -23.19 33.04 22.81
C VAL A 90 -22.49 34.19 23.57
N SER A 91 -22.86 35.46 23.31
CA SER A 91 -22.14 36.61 23.88
C SER A 91 -23.03 37.75 24.34
N LYS A 92 -22.53 38.55 25.30
CA LYS A 92 -23.12 39.83 25.73
C LYS A 92 -23.36 40.80 24.55
N ARG A 93 -22.58 40.65 23.47
CA ARG A 93 -22.66 41.44 22.24
C ARG A 93 -23.70 40.91 21.24
N LYS A 94 -24.50 39.92 21.62
CA LYS A 94 -25.53 39.28 20.80
C LYS A 94 -25.00 38.70 19.46
N LEU A 95 -23.73 38.29 19.43
CA LEU A 95 -23.13 37.67 18.23
C LEU A 95 -23.59 36.23 18.06
N LYS A 96 -23.78 35.83 16.80
CA LYS A 96 -24.17 34.48 16.36
C LYS A 96 -23.33 34.02 15.15
N PHE A 97 -23.33 32.72 14.90
CA PHE A 97 -22.73 32.14 13.70
C PHE A 97 -23.36 32.73 12.42
N GLN A 98 -22.53 32.94 11.39
CA GLN A 98 -22.98 33.46 10.10
C GLN A 98 -22.95 32.36 9.05
N ILE A 99 -24.11 32.07 8.45
CA ILE A 99 -24.23 31.01 7.44
C ILE A 99 -23.34 31.24 6.21
N SER A 100 -23.04 32.51 5.88
CA SER A 100 -22.12 32.88 4.81
C SER A 100 -20.68 32.41 5.03
N TRP A 101 -20.30 32.02 6.25
CA TRP A 101 -18.98 31.42 6.49
C TRP A 101 -18.86 30.01 5.90
N LEU A 102 -19.97 29.27 5.76
CA LEU A 102 -19.96 27.92 5.16
C LEU A 102 -19.59 27.97 3.67
N THR A 103 -20.03 29.00 2.94
CA THR A 103 -19.65 29.17 1.53
C THR A 103 -18.24 29.72 1.38
N ARG A 104 -17.78 30.55 2.33
CA ARG A 104 -16.43 31.12 2.33
C ARG A 104 -15.34 30.09 2.68
N PHE A 105 -15.65 29.15 3.56
CA PHE A 105 -14.72 28.12 4.03
C PHE A 105 -15.31 26.74 3.80
N SER A 106 -14.96 26.09 2.70
CA SER A 106 -15.56 24.80 2.27
C SER A 106 -15.36 23.64 3.25
N TRP A 107 -14.38 23.74 4.15
CA TRP A 107 -14.12 22.78 5.21
C TRP A 107 -14.94 23.04 6.49
N LEU A 108 -15.57 24.20 6.61
CA LEU A 108 -16.31 24.62 7.80
C LEU A 108 -17.70 24.00 7.80
N VAL A 109 -18.09 23.47 8.96
CA VAL A 109 -19.44 22.96 9.22
C VAL A 109 -19.93 23.48 10.56
N TYR A 110 -21.24 23.54 10.73
CA TYR A 110 -21.87 23.85 12.00
C TYR A 110 -22.48 22.58 12.57
N SER A 111 -22.22 22.28 13.84
CA SER A 111 -22.87 21.17 14.54
C SER A 111 -24.07 21.70 15.32
N LYS A 112 -25.25 21.12 15.08
CA LYS A 112 -26.45 21.39 15.87
C LYS A 112 -26.28 20.83 17.28
N GLN A 113 -25.71 19.63 17.40
CA GLN A 113 -25.52 18.97 18.70
C GLN A 113 -24.54 19.73 19.61
N LEU A 114 -23.43 20.21 19.06
CA LEU A 114 -22.40 20.92 19.81
C LEU A 114 -22.54 22.45 19.76
N GLU A 115 -23.57 22.94 19.07
CA GLU A 115 -23.91 24.36 18.90
C GLU A 115 -22.75 25.25 18.44
N GLY A 116 -21.83 24.73 17.64
CA GLY A 116 -20.66 25.50 17.21
C GLY A 116 -20.02 24.99 15.93
N ALA A 117 -19.00 25.73 15.49
CA ALA A 117 -18.35 25.47 14.23
C ALA A 117 -17.22 24.45 14.38
N LEU A 118 -17.10 23.56 13.40
CA LEU A 118 -16.06 22.53 13.29
C LEU A 118 -15.47 22.52 11.89
N CYS A 119 -14.32 21.89 11.76
CA CYS A 119 -13.69 21.59 10.49
C CYS A 119 -13.90 20.12 10.14
N LYS A 120 -14.72 19.83 9.13
CA LYS A 120 -15.05 18.45 8.74
C LYS A 120 -13.81 17.62 8.40
N VAL A 121 -12.86 18.25 7.72
CA VAL A 121 -11.61 17.63 7.29
C VAL A 121 -10.76 17.26 8.50
N CYS A 122 -10.60 18.18 9.45
CA CYS A 122 -9.78 17.92 10.63
C CYS A 122 -10.45 16.94 11.59
N VAL A 123 -11.76 17.03 11.83
CA VAL A 123 -12.46 16.08 12.71
C VAL A 123 -12.30 14.64 12.21
N LEU A 124 -12.38 14.44 10.89
CA LEU A 124 -12.34 13.09 10.30
C LEU A 124 -10.93 12.55 10.00
N PHE A 125 -9.94 13.42 9.75
CA PHE A 125 -8.61 13.03 9.24
C PHE A 125 -7.41 13.64 9.99
N SER A 126 -7.63 14.45 11.03
CA SER A 126 -6.51 14.95 11.84
C SER A 126 -6.03 13.92 12.85
N ASN A 127 -4.77 14.07 13.28
CA ASN A 127 -4.24 13.30 14.38
C ASN A 127 -4.70 13.94 15.70
N GLU A 128 -4.95 13.13 16.72
CA GLU A 128 -5.36 13.58 18.07
C GLU A 128 -4.39 14.62 18.66
N CYS A 129 -3.11 14.53 18.28
CA CYS A 129 -2.07 15.48 18.65
C CYS A 129 -1.29 16.00 17.43
N THR A 130 -0.79 17.23 17.56
CA THR A 130 -0.07 18.01 16.55
C THR A 130 1.21 18.62 17.15
N GLY A 131 2.08 19.20 16.31
CA GLY A 131 3.36 19.79 16.72
C GLY A 131 4.54 18.81 16.71
N LYS A 132 5.77 19.33 16.90
CA LYS A 132 6.98 18.49 17.00
C LYS A 132 6.84 17.53 18.19
N GLY A 133 6.87 16.23 17.92
CA GLY A 133 6.71 15.18 18.93
C GLY A 133 5.27 14.89 19.35
N SER A 134 4.25 15.38 18.62
CA SER A 134 2.83 15.07 18.91
C SER A 134 2.38 15.46 20.32
N ASN A 135 2.86 16.60 20.84
CA ASN A 135 2.59 17.03 22.21
C ASN A 135 1.42 18.02 22.36
N GLN A 136 0.89 18.58 21.27
CA GLN A 136 -0.17 19.59 21.31
C GLN A 136 -1.50 19.02 20.84
N LYS A 137 -2.48 18.88 21.75
CA LYS A 137 -3.84 18.48 21.38
C LYS A 137 -4.46 19.50 20.43
N VAL A 138 -5.12 19.02 19.38
CA VAL A 138 -5.86 19.87 18.45
C VAL A 138 -7.00 20.55 19.21
N GLY A 139 -7.05 21.88 19.18
CA GLY A 139 -7.97 22.66 20.00
C GLY A 139 -9.30 22.96 19.31
N ALA A 140 -9.58 24.26 19.16
CA ALA A 140 -10.82 24.75 18.56
C ALA A 140 -10.97 24.30 17.09
N LEU A 141 -12.21 24.07 16.66
CA LEU A 141 -12.64 23.54 15.35
C LEU A 141 -12.44 22.04 15.15
N VAL A 142 -11.77 21.35 16.08
CA VAL A 142 -11.47 19.92 15.95
C VAL A 142 -12.01 19.15 17.15
N SER A 143 -11.34 19.20 18.30
CA SER A 143 -11.81 18.55 19.54
C SER A 143 -12.90 19.37 20.24
N LYS A 144 -12.90 20.69 20.02
CA LYS A 144 -13.89 21.60 20.62
C LYS A 144 -14.56 22.44 19.55
N PRO A 145 -15.90 22.57 19.59
CA PRO A 145 -16.62 23.47 18.71
C PRO A 145 -16.15 24.91 18.94
N PHE A 146 -15.95 25.65 17.86
CA PHE A 146 -15.63 27.07 17.93
C PHE A 146 -16.92 27.89 18.09
N ILE A 147 -16.97 28.71 19.14
CA ILE A 147 -18.13 29.54 19.52
C ILE A 147 -17.79 31.03 19.69
N LYS A 148 -16.51 31.41 19.61
CA LYS A 148 -16.04 32.79 19.84
C LYS A 148 -16.18 33.65 18.58
N TRP A 149 -17.41 34.06 18.26
CA TRP A 149 -17.75 34.69 16.99
C TRP A 149 -17.03 36.01 16.67
N LYS A 150 -16.54 36.74 17.68
CA LYS A 150 -15.78 38.00 17.50
C LYS A 150 -14.52 37.79 16.66
N ASP A 151 -13.81 36.70 16.90
CA ASP A 151 -12.49 36.43 16.31
C ASP A 151 -12.57 35.35 15.22
N ALA A 152 -13.80 35.02 14.77
CA ALA A 152 -14.08 33.89 13.87
C ALA A 152 -13.26 33.95 12.58
N LEU A 153 -13.27 35.07 11.87
CA LEU A 153 -12.57 35.20 10.59
C LEU A 153 -11.06 35.06 10.72
N GLU A 154 -10.48 35.56 11.82
CA GLU A 154 -9.05 35.42 12.11
C GLU A 154 -8.71 33.97 12.45
N CYS A 155 -9.46 33.35 13.36
CA CYS A 155 -9.29 31.95 13.72
C CYS A 155 -9.45 31.01 12.51
N PHE A 156 -10.42 31.25 11.62
CA PHE A 156 -10.62 30.42 10.43
C PHE A 156 -9.47 30.54 9.45
N LYS A 157 -8.92 31.75 9.25
CA LYS A 157 -7.71 31.95 8.42
C LYS A 157 -6.50 31.26 9.03
N LEU A 158 -6.28 31.41 10.33
CA LEU A 158 -5.18 30.74 11.05
C LEU A 158 -5.31 29.22 10.97
N HIS A 159 -6.51 28.68 11.15
CA HIS A 159 -6.78 27.24 11.02
C HIS A 159 -6.50 26.73 9.60
N SER A 160 -7.01 27.42 8.57
CA SER A 160 -6.79 27.05 7.17
C SER A 160 -5.31 27.02 6.79
N ASN A 161 -4.49 27.85 7.44
CA ASN A 161 -3.05 27.92 7.21
C ASN A 161 -2.25 26.98 8.12
N ALA A 162 -2.87 26.36 9.11
CA ALA A 162 -2.21 25.47 10.05
C ALA A 162 -1.75 24.17 9.36
N GLU A 163 -0.58 23.68 9.76
CA GLU A 163 0.05 22.53 9.10
C GLU A 163 -0.80 21.26 9.21
N TYR A 164 -1.39 21.00 10.38
CA TYR A 164 -2.25 19.84 10.57
C TYR A 164 -3.51 19.87 9.68
N HIS A 165 -4.03 21.07 9.38
CA HIS A 165 -5.16 21.22 8.49
C HIS A 165 -4.75 20.86 7.06
N LYS A 166 -3.63 21.41 6.57
CA LYS A 166 -3.09 21.10 5.24
C LYS A 166 -2.83 19.61 5.07
N LEU A 167 -2.21 18.97 6.06
CA LEU A 167 -2.00 17.52 6.07
C LEU A 167 -3.32 16.74 6.05
N SER A 168 -4.33 17.20 6.79
CA SER A 168 -5.66 16.57 6.78
C SER A 168 -6.35 16.74 5.43
N VAL A 169 -6.18 17.88 4.75
CA VAL A 169 -6.67 18.10 3.38
C VAL A 169 -6.00 17.14 2.39
N ILE A 170 -4.69 16.94 2.48
CA ILE A 170 -3.96 15.97 1.64
C ILE A 170 -4.48 14.55 1.88
N ARG A 171 -4.72 14.17 3.14
CA ARG A 171 -5.30 12.86 3.47
C ARG A 171 -6.68 12.67 2.88
N VAL A 172 -7.53 13.69 2.93
CA VAL A 172 -8.86 13.64 2.31
C VAL A 172 -8.73 13.49 0.79
N ASP A 173 -7.83 14.23 0.14
CA ASP A 173 -7.64 14.13 -1.30
C ASP A 173 -7.18 12.73 -1.75
N GLU A 174 -6.21 12.13 -1.04
CA GLU A 174 -5.78 10.76 -1.29
C GLU A 174 -6.88 9.73 -1.01
N PHE A 175 -7.62 9.89 0.09
CA PHE A 175 -8.76 9.04 0.41
C PHE A 175 -9.84 9.09 -0.68
N LEU A 176 -10.17 10.28 -1.18
CA LEU A 176 -11.14 10.44 -2.26
C LEU A 176 -10.65 9.81 -3.58
N LYS A 177 -9.35 9.90 -3.89
CA LYS A 177 -8.80 9.22 -5.07
C LYS A 177 -8.90 7.70 -4.99
N ILE A 178 -8.69 7.13 -3.80
CA ILE A 178 -8.80 5.68 -3.58
C ILE A 178 -10.25 5.23 -3.73
N ILE A 179 -11.18 5.89 -3.04
CA ILE A 179 -12.60 5.47 -3.03
C ILE A 179 -13.31 5.73 -4.37
N ASP A 180 -12.90 6.77 -5.11
CA ASP A 180 -13.38 7.04 -6.48
C ASP A 180 -12.71 6.10 -7.52
N ASN A 181 -11.91 5.11 -7.10
CA ASN A 181 -11.13 4.18 -7.94
C ASN A 181 -10.18 4.86 -8.94
N LYS A 182 -9.72 6.09 -8.64
CA LYS A 182 -8.73 6.81 -9.47
C LYS A 182 -7.30 6.35 -9.17
N LYS A 183 -7.09 5.76 -7.99
CA LYS A 183 -5.80 5.24 -7.53
C LYS A 183 -6.03 3.94 -6.75
N PRO A 184 -5.21 2.89 -6.92
CA PRO A 184 -5.30 1.69 -6.12
C PRO A 184 -4.92 1.98 -4.66
N ASP A 185 -5.48 1.19 -3.75
CA ASP A 185 -5.04 1.16 -2.36
C ASP A 185 -3.54 0.82 -2.26
N ILE A 186 -2.87 1.32 -1.21
CA ILE A 186 -1.45 1.10 -0.98
C ILE A 186 -1.10 -0.39 -0.87
N SER A 187 -1.96 -1.20 -0.24
CA SER A 187 -1.77 -2.65 -0.09
C SER A 187 -1.70 -3.33 -1.45
N ILE A 188 -2.69 -3.05 -2.30
CA ILE A 188 -2.77 -3.55 -3.68
C ILE A 188 -1.57 -3.06 -4.51
N ALA A 189 -1.18 -1.80 -4.36
CA ALA A 189 -0.05 -1.24 -5.08
C ALA A 189 1.28 -1.92 -4.71
N ILE A 190 1.50 -2.19 -3.41
CA ILE A 190 2.68 -2.91 -2.91
C ILE A 190 2.70 -4.34 -3.44
N ASP A 191 1.57 -5.05 -3.35
CA ASP A 191 1.47 -6.44 -3.82
C ASP A 191 1.72 -6.54 -5.33
N SER A 192 1.15 -5.60 -6.10
CA SER A 192 1.37 -5.52 -7.54
C SER A 192 2.84 -5.24 -7.88
N ALA A 193 3.50 -4.32 -7.17
CA ALA A 193 4.91 -4.01 -7.37
C ALA A 193 5.80 -5.23 -7.03
N HIS A 194 5.51 -5.90 -5.92
CA HIS A 194 6.22 -7.12 -5.52
C HIS A 194 6.04 -8.23 -6.56
N LYS A 195 4.80 -8.46 -7.02
CA LYS A 195 4.51 -9.42 -8.09
C LYS A 195 5.31 -9.11 -9.36
N LYS A 196 5.40 -7.84 -9.75
CA LYS A 196 6.19 -7.41 -10.92
C LYS A 196 7.68 -7.77 -10.77
N ILE A 197 8.27 -7.46 -9.62
CA ILE A 197 9.68 -7.80 -9.33
C ILE A 197 9.92 -9.31 -9.40
N VAL A 198 9.01 -10.11 -8.84
CA VAL A 198 9.10 -11.58 -8.90
C VAL A 198 9.07 -12.07 -10.34
N LEU A 199 8.18 -11.53 -11.19
CA LEU A 199 8.09 -11.90 -12.59
C LEU A 199 9.35 -11.52 -13.38
N GLU A 200 9.89 -10.31 -13.15
CA GLU A 200 11.14 -9.87 -13.78
C GLU A 200 12.32 -10.76 -13.38
N ASN A 201 12.44 -11.12 -12.09
CA ASN A 201 13.49 -12.02 -11.62
C ASN A 201 13.35 -13.43 -12.19
N ARG A 202 12.12 -13.94 -12.31
CA ARG A 202 11.87 -15.24 -12.95
C ARG A 202 12.26 -15.23 -14.43
N ALA A 203 11.89 -14.17 -15.16
CA ALA A 203 12.25 -14.03 -16.57
C ALA A 203 13.78 -14.08 -16.79
N LYS A 204 14.56 -13.56 -15.84
CA LYS A 204 16.04 -13.63 -15.88
C LYS A 204 16.59 -15.03 -15.55
N LEU A 205 15.98 -15.73 -14.59
CA LEU A 205 16.44 -17.04 -14.12
C LEU A 205 16.05 -18.20 -15.05
N VAL A 206 14.89 -18.12 -15.70
CA VAL A 206 14.39 -19.16 -16.63
C VAL A 206 15.43 -19.55 -17.69
N PRO A 207 16.00 -18.64 -18.50
CA PRO A 207 16.97 -19.02 -19.51
C PRO A 207 18.25 -19.64 -18.93
N ILE A 208 18.68 -19.20 -17.73
CA ILE A 208 19.83 -19.77 -17.01
C ILE A 208 19.58 -21.23 -16.64
N ILE A 209 18.42 -21.51 -16.06
CA ILE A 209 18.01 -22.86 -15.66
C ILE A 209 17.82 -23.75 -16.88
N GLU A 210 17.20 -23.24 -17.94
CA GLU A 210 17.02 -23.98 -19.19
C GLU A 210 18.34 -24.35 -19.85
N THR A 211 19.36 -23.49 -19.79
CA THR A 211 20.70 -23.83 -20.28
C THR A 211 21.34 -24.95 -19.45
N ILE A 212 21.16 -24.97 -18.12
CA ILE A 212 21.63 -26.07 -17.26
C ILE A 212 20.92 -27.37 -17.63
N ILE A 213 19.59 -27.34 -17.78
CA ILE A 213 18.77 -28.49 -18.17
C ILE A 213 19.20 -29.01 -19.55
N PHE A 214 19.45 -28.10 -20.50
CA PHE A 214 19.93 -28.46 -21.83
C PHE A 214 21.26 -29.21 -21.75
N CYS A 215 22.26 -28.66 -21.06
CA CYS A 215 23.55 -29.32 -20.87
C CYS A 215 23.40 -30.70 -20.23
N GLY A 216 22.56 -30.82 -19.20
CA GLY A 216 22.29 -32.11 -18.54
C GLY A 216 21.63 -33.13 -19.48
N ARG A 217 20.65 -32.71 -20.29
CA ARG A 217 19.95 -33.60 -21.23
C ARG A 217 20.81 -34.05 -22.41
N GLN A 218 21.75 -33.20 -22.84
CA GLN A 218 22.64 -33.48 -23.97
C GLN A 218 23.97 -34.08 -23.53
N GLU A 219 24.15 -34.34 -22.23
CA GLU A 219 25.41 -34.83 -21.65
C GLU A 219 26.61 -33.91 -21.96
N VAL A 220 26.34 -32.62 -22.10
CA VAL A 220 27.35 -31.59 -22.38
C VAL A 220 27.90 -31.06 -21.08
N SER A 221 29.23 -31.03 -20.95
CA SER A 221 29.90 -30.47 -19.78
C SER A 221 29.58 -28.97 -19.64
N LEU A 222 29.24 -28.51 -18.43
CA LEU A 222 28.90 -27.10 -18.22
C LEU A 222 30.14 -26.18 -18.21
N ARG A 223 31.23 -26.65 -17.60
CA ARG A 223 32.39 -25.82 -17.22
C ARG A 223 33.59 -26.03 -18.14
N GLY A 224 34.37 -24.96 -18.28
CA GLY A 224 35.69 -24.96 -18.93
C GLY A 224 36.81 -24.75 -17.90
N ASP A 225 37.94 -24.24 -18.37
CA ASP A 225 39.15 -24.05 -17.57
C ASP A 225 39.01 -22.90 -16.56
N ASN A 226 38.35 -21.80 -16.94
CA ASN A 226 38.16 -20.65 -16.07
C ASN A 226 36.89 -19.84 -16.40
N ASP A 227 35.92 -19.89 -15.48
CA ASP A 227 34.62 -19.20 -15.58
C ASP A 227 34.47 -17.99 -14.65
N SER A 228 35.58 -17.51 -14.06
CA SER A 228 35.58 -16.38 -13.10
C SER A 228 35.47 -14.98 -13.73
N ARG A 229 35.68 -14.86 -15.05
CA ARG A 229 35.69 -13.58 -15.77
C ARG A 229 34.27 -13.10 -16.11
N PRO A 230 34.06 -11.82 -16.46
CA PRO A 230 32.80 -11.36 -17.05
C PRO A 230 32.37 -12.22 -18.26
N ILE A 231 31.06 -12.40 -18.45
CA ILE A 231 30.54 -13.34 -19.47
C ILE A 231 30.85 -12.93 -20.90
N PHE A 232 30.94 -11.63 -21.19
CA PHE A 232 31.29 -11.12 -22.51
C PHE A 232 32.78 -10.86 -22.72
N SER A 233 33.63 -11.11 -21.72
CA SER A 233 35.09 -11.04 -21.87
C SER A 233 35.65 -12.43 -22.22
N CYS A 234 35.38 -12.91 -23.44
CA CYS A 234 35.96 -14.15 -23.95
C CYS A 234 37.15 -13.86 -24.88
N SER A 235 38.25 -14.57 -24.67
CA SER A 235 39.42 -14.61 -25.56
C SER A 235 39.55 -16.02 -26.14
N ALA A 236 40.10 -16.17 -27.34
CA ALA A 236 40.31 -17.48 -27.97
C ALA A 236 41.08 -18.46 -27.08
N ASP A 237 41.97 -17.94 -26.22
CA ASP A 237 42.82 -18.73 -25.33
C ASP A 237 42.16 -19.10 -23.99
N ASN A 238 40.88 -18.76 -23.76
CA ASN A 238 40.21 -19.03 -22.49
C ASN A 238 38.85 -19.70 -22.69
N ASN A 239 38.80 -21.01 -22.43
CA ASN A 239 37.56 -21.77 -22.40
C ASN A 239 36.84 -21.55 -21.06
N ASP A 240 35.75 -20.78 -21.04
CA ASP A 240 34.92 -20.58 -19.84
C ASP A 240 33.69 -21.51 -19.79
N GLY A 241 33.64 -22.52 -20.64
CA GLY A 241 32.67 -23.61 -20.59
C GLY A 241 31.43 -23.45 -21.48
N ASN A 242 30.79 -24.58 -21.77
CA ASN A 242 29.64 -24.62 -22.67
C ASN A 242 28.42 -23.88 -22.11
N PHE A 243 28.22 -23.90 -20.79
CA PHE A 243 27.11 -23.17 -20.15
C PHE A 243 27.16 -21.66 -20.47
N ARG A 244 28.34 -21.05 -20.32
CA ARG A 244 28.54 -19.62 -20.57
C ARG A 244 28.52 -19.29 -22.06
N SER A 245 29.05 -20.18 -22.90
CA SER A 245 28.94 -20.08 -24.36
C SER A 245 27.50 -20.11 -24.85
N LEU A 246 26.66 -21.00 -24.29
CA LEU A 246 25.24 -21.09 -24.64
C LEU A 246 24.46 -19.86 -24.17
N LEU A 247 24.75 -19.31 -22.99
CA LEU A 247 24.15 -18.06 -22.55
C LEU A 247 24.52 -16.88 -23.46
N ARG A 248 25.79 -16.80 -23.89
CA ARG A 248 26.22 -15.81 -24.90
C ARG A 248 25.56 -16.01 -26.25
N PHE A 249 25.31 -17.25 -26.65
CA PHE A 249 24.61 -17.55 -27.89
C PHE A 249 23.14 -17.14 -27.81
N ARG A 250 22.50 -17.35 -26.66
CA ARG A 250 21.08 -17.07 -26.43
C ARG A 250 20.75 -15.58 -26.25
N ALA A 251 21.61 -14.84 -25.57
CA ALA A 251 21.36 -13.44 -25.20
C ALA A 251 21.14 -12.48 -26.41
N PRO A 252 21.91 -12.56 -27.52
CA PRO A 252 21.73 -11.66 -28.67
C PRO A 252 20.59 -12.08 -29.60
N SER A 253 20.21 -13.36 -29.63
CA SER A 253 19.36 -13.92 -30.69
C SER A 253 17.86 -13.88 -30.35
N GLU A 254 17.46 -13.98 -29.07
CA GLU A 254 16.04 -14.10 -28.70
C GLU A 254 15.62 -13.38 -27.40
N ASP A 255 16.55 -13.10 -26.48
CA ASP A 255 16.20 -12.66 -25.11
C ASP A 255 16.92 -11.38 -24.68
N LEU A 256 16.27 -10.23 -24.96
CA LEU A 256 16.74 -8.90 -24.54
C LEU A 256 16.83 -8.76 -23.02
N ILE A 257 16.01 -9.50 -22.25
CA ILE A 257 16.01 -9.46 -20.79
C ILE A 257 17.24 -10.18 -20.23
N LEU A 258 17.56 -11.36 -20.79
CA LEU A 258 18.77 -12.08 -20.44
C LEU A 258 20.03 -11.28 -20.79
N LYS A 259 20.05 -10.64 -21.97
CA LYS A 259 21.19 -9.80 -22.36
C LYS A 259 21.42 -8.66 -21.39
N ASP A 260 20.38 -7.86 -21.12
CA ASP A 260 20.43 -6.76 -20.17
C ASP A 260 20.89 -7.25 -18.77
N HIS A 261 20.34 -8.38 -18.32
CA HIS A 261 20.71 -8.98 -17.04
C HIS A 261 22.19 -9.36 -16.97
N LEU A 262 22.74 -9.95 -18.03
CA LEU A 262 24.13 -10.39 -18.08
C LEU A 262 25.13 -9.21 -18.20
N GLU A 263 24.73 -8.10 -18.81
CA GLU A 263 25.56 -6.91 -19.01
C GLU A 263 25.52 -5.95 -17.81
N ASN A 264 24.32 -5.74 -17.23
CA ASN A 264 24.07 -4.64 -16.30
C ASN A 264 23.87 -5.07 -14.84
N SER A 265 23.75 -6.36 -14.54
CA SER A 265 23.60 -6.82 -13.16
C SER A 265 24.89 -6.73 -12.35
N ALA A 266 24.74 -6.48 -11.05
CA ALA A 266 25.86 -6.59 -10.11
C ALA A 266 26.43 -8.02 -10.12
N ALA A 267 27.74 -8.17 -9.92
CA ALA A 267 28.46 -9.45 -10.03
C ALA A 267 27.86 -10.57 -9.14
N ASN A 268 27.30 -10.23 -7.99
CA ASN A 268 26.64 -11.17 -7.07
C ASN A 268 25.20 -11.53 -7.45
N ALA A 269 24.63 -10.88 -8.47
CA ALA A 269 23.25 -11.05 -8.91
C ALA A 269 23.15 -11.61 -10.34
N VAL A 270 24.25 -12.01 -10.98
CA VAL A 270 24.22 -12.55 -12.36
C VAL A 270 23.73 -14.01 -12.40
N TYR A 271 23.87 -14.76 -11.30
CA TYR A 271 23.44 -16.16 -11.14
C TYR A 271 24.13 -17.18 -12.06
N ILE A 272 25.34 -16.89 -12.55
CA ILE A 272 26.11 -17.77 -13.45
C ILE A 272 27.34 -18.41 -12.80
N SER A 273 27.56 -18.21 -11.51
CA SER A 273 28.76 -18.71 -10.82
C SER A 273 28.74 -20.24 -10.67
N PRO A 274 29.90 -20.89 -10.53
CA PRO A 274 30.00 -22.31 -10.22
C PRO A 274 29.11 -22.77 -9.06
N LEU A 275 29.06 -21.95 -8.01
CA LEU A 275 28.27 -22.24 -6.81
C LEU A 275 26.78 -22.26 -7.14
N ILE A 276 26.28 -21.21 -7.80
CA ILE A 276 24.86 -21.13 -8.18
C ILE A 276 24.49 -22.23 -9.18
N GLN A 277 25.36 -22.54 -10.16
CA GLN A 277 25.14 -23.66 -11.07
C GLN A 277 24.94 -24.98 -10.30
N ASN A 278 25.79 -25.28 -9.32
CA ASN A 278 25.66 -26.48 -8.50
C ASN A 278 24.36 -26.51 -7.68
N GLU A 279 23.98 -25.36 -7.10
CA GLU A 279 22.71 -25.25 -6.37
C GLU A 279 21.52 -25.53 -7.30
N LEU A 280 21.49 -24.93 -8.49
CA LEU A 280 20.44 -25.13 -9.49
C LEU A 280 20.39 -26.57 -10.00
N ILE A 281 21.54 -27.22 -10.24
CA ILE A 281 21.63 -28.62 -10.65
C ILE A 281 20.98 -29.53 -9.60
N HIS A 282 21.31 -29.33 -8.34
CA HIS A 282 20.72 -30.12 -7.26
C HIS A 282 19.23 -29.84 -7.09
N ILE A 283 18.77 -28.59 -7.24
CA ILE A 283 17.32 -28.27 -7.21
C ILE A 283 16.60 -29.01 -8.34
N CYS A 284 17.18 -29.03 -9.55
CA CYS A 284 16.64 -29.79 -10.67
C CYS A 284 16.60 -31.29 -10.34
N GLY A 285 17.69 -31.85 -9.80
CA GLY A 285 17.75 -33.25 -9.39
C GLY A 285 16.70 -33.63 -8.34
N ALA A 286 16.54 -32.80 -7.30
CA ALA A 286 15.52 -33.00 -6.28
C ALA A 286 14.09 -32.93 -6.83
N SER A 287 13.84 -32.01 -7.78
CA SER A 287 12.54 -31.87 -8.43
C SER A 287 12.19 -33.08 -9.30
N ILE A 288 13.18 -33.71 -9.94
CA ILE A 288 13.00 -34.93 -10.73
C ILE A 288 12.75 -36.14 -9.82
N GLN A 289 13.46 -36.25 -8.70
CA GLN A 289 13.31 -37.37 -7.75
C GLN A 289 11.99 -37.34 -6.96
N THR A 290 11.30 -36.19 -6.95
CA THR A 290 10.02 -36.01 -6.25
C THR A 290 8.79 -36.14 -7.18
N GLN A 291 9.00 -36.33 -8.48
CA GLN A 291 7.96 -36.71 -9.46
C GLN A 291 7.78 -38.23 -9.48
#